data_AF-A0A1Z9M4E7-F1
#
_entry.id   AF-A0A1Z9M4E7-F1
#
_cell.length_a   1.000
_cell.length_b   1.000
_cell.length_c   1.000
_cell.angle_alpha   90.00
_cell.angle_beta   90.00
_cell.angle_gamma   90.00
#
_symmetry.space_group_name_H-M   'P 1'
#
loop_
_entity.id
_entity.type
_entity.pdbx_description
1 polymer ?
#
loop_
_entity_poly.entity_id
_entity_poly.type
_entity_poly.pdbx_seq_one_letter_code
_entity_poly.pdbx_strand_id
1 'polypeptide(L)'
;MGNKFVFLILLILLGCSTRSADVLSEKFVSRPDIAEMTLEQKIAQMVMVRVSGNFYNDERNNKIKKLIQGHGVGGVITFGGSIHGTFHNMKMFNSWSNIP
;
A
#
# COMPACT_ATOMS: atom_id res chain seq x y z
N MET A 1 -0.77 22.60 -53.29
CA MET A 1 0.02 21.74 -52.38
C MET A 1 -0.06 22.17 -50.90
N GLY A 2 -0.43 23.42 -50.59
CA GLY A 2 -0.44 23.95 -49.20
C GLY A 2 -1.52 23.41 -48.25
N ASN A 3 -2.74 23.13 -48.72
CA ASN A 3 -3.84 22.72 -47.80
C ASN A 3 -3.61 21.36 -47.13
N LYS A 4 -2.89 20.44 -47.79
CA LYS A 4 -2.56 19.13 -47.21
C LYS A 4 -1.54 19.24 -46.06
N PHE A 5 -0.64 20.23 -46.15
CA PHE A 5 0.38 20.48 -45.14
C PHE A 5 -0.22 21.14 -43.88
N VAL A 6 -1.19 22.04 -44.07
CA VAL A 6 -1.94 22.67 -42.98
C VAL A 6 -2.76 21.63 -42.20
N PHE A 7 -3.39 20.69 -42.92
CA PHE A 7 -4.16 19.60 -42.29
C PHE A 7 -3.27 18.66 -41.46
N LEU A 8 -2.03 18.40 -41.93
CA LEU A 8 -1.05 17.59 -41.23
C LEU A 8 -0.55 18.26 -39.92
N ILE A 9 -0.35 19.59 -39.95
CA ILE A 9 0.04 20.36 -38.76
C ILE A 9 -1.10 20.40 -37.73
N LEU A 10 -2.36 20.51 -38.18
CA LEU A 10 -3.53 20.48 -37.30
C LEU A 10 -3.70 19.13 -36.58
N LEU A 11 -3.40 18.02 -37.26
CA LEU A 11 -3.42 16.67 -36.69
C LEU A 11 -2.35 16.46 -35.60
N ILE A 12 -1.17 17.09 -35.74
CA ILE A 12 -0.08 16.98 -34.76
C ILE A 12 -0.42 17.78 -33.48
N LEU A 13 -1.10 18.92 -33.61
CA LEU A 13 -1.50 19.75 -32.46
C LEU A 13 -2.64 19.13 -31.63
N LEU A 14 -3.54 18.36 -32.27
CA LEU A 14 -4.59 17.60 -31.58
C LEU A 14 -4.07 16.31 -30.90
N GLY A 15 -2.82 15.91 -31.19
CA GLY A 15 -2.17 14.73 -30.62
C GLY A 15 -1.65 14.91 -29.19
N CYS A 16 -1.84 16.09 -28.57
CA CYS A 16 -1.55 16.29 -27.16
C CYS A 16 -2.64 15.59 -26.33
N SER A 17 -2.60 14.25 -26.28
CA SER A 17 -3.22 13.55 -25.17
C SER A 17 -2.41 13.92 -23.93
N THR A 18 -2.89 14.90 -23.19
CA THR A 18 -2.76 14.80 -21.75
C THR A 18 -3.38 13.46 -21.41
N ARG A 19 -2.55 12.43 -21.23
CA ARG A 19 -2.88 11.42 -20.24
C ARG A 19 -3.20 12.27 -19.02
N SER A 20 -4.49 12.45 -18.72
CA SER A 20 -4.90 12.70 -17.36
C SER A 20 -4.07 11.70 -16.59
N ALA A 21 -3.10 12.20 -15.81
CA ALA A 21 -2.39 11.36 -14.88
C ALA A 21 -3.52 10.59 -14.23
N ASP A 22 -3.56 9.28 -14.50
CA ASP A 22 -4.58 8.43 -13.98
C ASP A 22 -4.67 8.85 -12.53
N VAL A 23 -5.90 9.12 -12.10
CA VAL A 23 -6.21 9.31 -10.71
C VAL A 23 -5.88 7.96 -10.07
N LEU A 24 -4.59 7.68 -9.86
CA LEU A 24 -4.07 7.37 -8.56
C LEU A 24 -4.58 8.51 -7.69
N SER A 25 -5.87 8.41 -7.34
CA SER A 25 -6.26 8.38 -5.96
C SER A 25 -5.32 7.36 -5.33
N GLU A 26 -4.06 7.78 -5.08
CA GLU A 26 -3.51 7.67 -3.76
C GLU A 26 -4.64 8.20 -2.89
N LYS A 27 -5.52 7.28 -2.52
CA LYS A 27 -6.40 7.41 -1.39
C LYS A 27 -5.41 7.79 -0.31
N PHE A 28 -5.28 9.11 -0.06
CA PHE A 28 -4.25 9.66 0.80
C PHE A 28 -4.33 8.83 2.07
N VAL A 29 -3.40 7.90 2.24
CA VAL A 29 -3.30 7.14 3.47
C VAL A 29 -2.98 8.24 4.46
N SER A 30 -3.96 8.58 5.29
CA SER A 30 -3.84 9.58 6.33
C SER A 30 -2.59 9.22 7.10
N ARG A 31 -1.48 9.92 6.81
CA ARG A 31 -0.24 9.69 7.52
C ARG A 31 -0.56 10.04 8.97
N PRO A 32 -0.27 9.15 9.93
CA PRO A 32 -0.54 9.46 11.32
C PRO A 32 0.19 10.76 11.68
N ASP A 33 -0.50 11.67 12.35
CA ASP A 33 0.17 12.84 12.89
C ASP A 33 1.09 12.37 14.02
N ILE A 34 2.40 12.40 13.76
CA ILE A 34 3.43 11.99 14.71
C ILE A 34 3.34 12.84 16.00
N ALA A 35 2.84 14.07 15.94
CA ALA A 35 2.63 14.90 17.11
C ALA A 35 1.55 14.33 18.04
N GLU A 36 0.52 13.69 17.49
CA GLU A 36 -0.60 13.10 18.25
C GLU A 36 -0.28 11.71 18.82
N MET A 37 0.80 11.07 18.36
CA MET A 37 1.20 9.74 18.83
C MET A 37 1.89 9.76 20.19
N THR A 38 1.56 8.78 21.04
CA THR A 38 2.29 8.50 22.29
C THR A 38 3.71 7.99 22.00
N LEU A 39 4.60 8.05 22.98
CA LEU A 39 5.95 7.49 22.86
C LEU A 39 5.92 5.99 22.54
N GLU A 40 5.01 5.24 23.17
CA GLU A 40 4.85 3.80 22.91
C GLU A 40 4.44 3.54 21.46
N GLN A 41 3.48 4.31 20.92
CA GLN A 41 3.05 4.18 19.52
C GLN A 41 4.20 4.51 18.56
N LYS A 42 5.02 5.53 18.86
CA LYS A 42 6.21 5.87 18.06
C LYS A 42 7.21 4.73 18.02
N ILE A 43 7.49 4.12 19.17
CA ILE A 43 8.38 2.96 19.28
C ILE A 43 7.78 1.77 18.53
N ALA A 44 6.48 1.50 18.68
CA ALA A 44 5.81 0.39 18.00
C ALA A 44 5.91 0.51 16.47
N GLN A 45 5.76 1.72 15.92
CA GLN A 45 5.94 1.97 14.49
C GLN A 45 7.38 1.75 13.99
N MET A 46 8.38 1.69 14.88
CA MET A 46 9.76 1.33 14.53
C MET A 46 10.03 -0.18 14.61
N VAL A 47 9.07 -0.98 15.07
CA VAL A 47 9.23 -2.43 15.22
C VAL A 47 8.63 -3.16 14.02
N MET A 48 9.43 -4.04 13.41
CA MET A 48 8.96 -4.97 12.39
C MET A 48 9.00 -6.42 12.88
N VAL A 49 7.92 -7.16 12.64
CA VAL A 49 7.79 -8.56 13.08
C VAL A 49 7.99 -9.52 11.91
N ARG A 50 8.88 -10.50 12.08
CA ARG A 50 9.09 -11.55 11.08
C ARG A 50 7.97 -12.60 11.11
N VAL A 51 7.31 -12.83 9.99
CA VAL A 51 6.25 -13.83 9.80
C VAL A 51 6.57 -14.80 8.66
N SER A 52 5.95 -15.98 8.66
CA SER A 52 6.01 -16.93 7.53
C SER A 52 5.02 -16.51 6.45
N GLY A 53 5.34 -16.72 5.18
CA GLY A 53 4.39 -16.51 4.08
C GLY A 53 3.44 -17.68 3.85
N ASN A 54 3.56 -18.75 4.63
CA ASN A 54 2.58 -19.83 4.61
C ASN A 54 1.21 -19.29 5.05
N PHE A 55 0.15 -19.71 4.37
CA PHE A 55 -1.21 -19.25 4.67
C PHE A 55 -1.59 -19.60 6.11
N TYR A 56 -2.06 -18.62 6.87
CA TYR A 56 -2.40 -18.79 8.28
C TYR A 56 -3.92 -18.89 8.48
N ASN A 57 -4.39 -19.97 9.09
CA ASN A 57 -5.81 -20.21 9.41
C ASN A 57 -6.05 -20.61 10.88
N ASP A 58 -5.07 -20.40 11.76
CA ASP A 58 -5.03 -20.99 13.11
C ASP A 58 -4.57 -20.00 14.21
N GLU A 59 -4.23 -20.52 15.39
CA GLU A 59 -3.75 -19.76 16.57
C GLU A 59 -2.61 -18.78 16.28
N ARG A 60 -1.80 -19.01 15.24
CA ARG A 60 -0.71 -18.10 14.86
C ARG A 60 -1.25 -16.75 14.41
N ASN A 61 -2.48 -16.71 13.86
CA ASN A 61 -3.18 -15.46 13.57
C ASN A 61 -3.43 -14.62 14.82
N ASN A 62 -3.73 -15.24 15.97
CA ASN A 62 -4.03 -14.49 17.19
C ASN A 62 -2.80 -13.76 17.74
N LYS A 63 -1.62 -14.40 17.68
CA LYS A 63 -0.36 -13.76 18.12
C LYS A 63 0.01 -12.59 17.20
N ILE A 64 -0.09 -12.78 15.89
CA ILE A 64 0.21 -11.73 14.91
C ILE A 64 -0.80 -10.59 15.03
N LYS A 65 -2.09 -10.90 15.16
CA LYS A 65 -3.16 -9.91 15.36
C LYS A 65 -2.95 -9.09 16.64
N LYS A 66 -2.51 -9.71 17.74
CA LYS A 66 -2.17 -8.98 18.97
C LYS A 66 -1.01 -8.00 18.75
N LEU A 67 0.00 -8.35 17.95
CA LEU A 67 1.10 -7.45 17.62
C LEU A 67 0.64 -6.29 16.72
N ILE A 68 -0.13 -6.59 15.67
CA ILE A 68 -0.59 -5.58 14.71
C ILE A 68 -1.67 -4.68 15.32
N GLN A 69 -2.77 -5.26 15.78
CA GLN A 69 -3.93 -4.49 16.26
C GLN A 69 -3.77 -4.04 17.72
N GLY A 70 -3.13 -4.87 18.55
CA GLY A 70 -2.97 -4.58 19.97
C GLY A 70 -1.81 -3.63 20.27
N HIS A 71 -0.64 -3.91 19.69
CA HIS A 71 0.57 -3.09 19.92
C HIS A 71 0.83 -2.06 18.81
N GLY A 72 0.20 -2.17 17.64
CA GLY A 72 0.40 -1.19 16.56
C GLY A 72 1.80 -1.25 15.96
N VAL A 73 2.38 -2.45 15.77
CA VAL A 73 3.71 -2.59 15.15
C VAL A 73 3.73 -1.97 13.75
N GLY A 74 4.84 -1.33 13.40
CA GLY A 74 4.97 -0.58 12.15
C GLY A 74 5.07 -1.43 10.90
N GLY A 75 5.34 -2.73 11.05
CA GLY A 75 5.33 -3.61 9.89
C GLY A 75 5.53 -5.08 10.19
N VAL A 76 5.35 -5.88 9.13
CA VAL A 76 5.63 -7.30 9.13
C VAL A 76 6.54 -7.64 7.95
N ILE A 77 7.53 -8.49 8.18
CA ILE A 77 8.42 -8.99 7.12
C ILE A 77 8.09 -10.46 6.90
N THR A 78 7.61 -10.78 5.71
CA THR A 78 7.18 -12.12 5.34
C THR A 78 8.31 -12.90 4.67
N PHE A 79 8.57 -14.14 5.11
CA PHE A 79 9.54 -15.04 4.49
C PHE A 79 8.90 -16.35 4.03
N GLY A 80 9.25 -16.78 2.81
CA GLY A 80 8.73 -18.01 2.20
C GLY A 80 7.25 -17.90 1.80
N GLY A 81 6.60 -19.05 1.56
CA GLY A 81 5.19 -19.12 1.18
C GLY A 81 4.91 -19.00 -0.31
N SER A 82 3.64 -19.20 -0.68
CA SER A 82 3.17 -18.99 -2.06
C SER A 82 2.74 -17.53 -2.26
N ILE A 83 2.79 -17.04 -3.50
CA ILE A 83 2.30 -15.70 -3.86
C ILE A 83 0.84 -15.53 -3.42
N HIS A 84 0.01 -16.53 -3.69
CA HIS A 84 -1.40 -16.53 -3.33
C HIS A 84 -1.61 -16.44 -1.82
N GLY A 85 -0.94 -17.30 -1.03
CA GLY A 85 -1.04 -17.27 0.43
C GLY A 85 -0.52 -15.97 1.03
N THR A 86 0.60 -15.47 0.52
CA THR A 86 1.21 -14.21 0.94
C THR A 86 0.28 -13.02 0.67
N PHE A 87 -0.33 -12.96 -0.51
CA PHE A 87 -1.31 -11.92 -0.84
C PHE A 87 -2.48 -11.89 0.14
N HIS A 88 -3.06 -13.06 0.46
CA HIS A 88 -4.16 -13.14 1.41
C HIS A 88 -3.73 -12.77 2.84
N ASN A 89 -2.55 -13.21 3.27
CA ASN A 89 -1.98 -12.82 4.56
C ASN A 89 -1.78 -11.29 4.65
N MET A 90 -1.17 -10.66 3.64
CA MET A 90 -0.96 -9.21 3.62
C MET A 90 -2.29 -8.44 3.63
N LYS A 91 -3.28 -8.88 2.85
CA LYS A 91 -4.63 -8.28 2.86
C LYS A 91 -5.27 -8.37 4.25
N MET A 92 -5.13 -9.51 4.92
CA MET A 92 -5.63 -9.73 6.27
C MET A 92 -4.89 -8.86 7.30
N PHE A 93 -3.56 -8.81 7.27
CA PHE A 93 -2.76 -8.01 8.18
C PHE A 93 -3.07 -6.51 8.05
N ASN A 94 -3.19 -6.00 6.83
CA ASN A 94 -3.58 -4.62 6.59
C ASN A 94 -4.98 -4.32 7.11
N SER A 95 -5.91 -5.27 7.06
CA SER A 95 -7.26 -5.08 7.62
C SER A 95 -7.30 -4.98 9.15
N TRP A 96 -6.23 -5.40 9.83
CA TRP A 96 -6.08 -5.28 11.30
C TRP A 96 -5.30 -4.04 11.72
N SER A 97 -4.64 -3.36 10.77
CA SER A 97 -3.81 -2.20 11.07
C SER A 97 -4.62 -0.90 11.00
N ASN A 98 -4.34 0.00 11.94
CA ASN A 98 -4.84 1.38 11.89
C ASN A 98 -3.95 2.28 11.02
N ILE A 99 -2.64 2.01 10.98
CA ILE A 99 -1.64 2.71 10.17
C ILE A 99 -1.08 1.71 9.15
N PRO A 100 -1.41 1.85 7.86
CA PRO A 100 -0.93 0.94 6.82
C PRO A 100 0.58 0.99 6.59
#